data_AF-A0A7Y3LD73-F1
#
_entry.id   AF-A0A7Y3LD73-F1
#
_cell.length_a   1.000
_cell.length_b   1.000
_cell.length_c   1.000
_cell.angle_alpha   90.00
_cell.angle_beta   90.00
_cell.angle_gamma   90.00
#
_symmetry.space_group_name_H-M   'P 1'
#
loop_
_entity.id
_entity.type
_entity.pdbx_description
1 polymer ?
#
loop_
_entity_poly.entity_id
_entity_poly.type
_entity_poly.pdbx_seq_one_letter_code
_entity_poly.pdbx_strand_id
1 'polypeptide(L)'
;MIEFEGASVIVTRRVDEALEFLLLHRVGYPKDSSDWSWTPTGGARERNETPLACAVRELTEESGLVADRAPTLVHSAPGWYFYHLEVDRQCSIQIDLSEHDEYRWSKLDETLALVNPAVVTEAMAITYAAATGRSLHDSTPLTDVGAILFDLDGTLLRNDQGASERTRTVLSRVEAMGILPVLVTARPPLALDSAVREIGIAPLAVCLNGAMVFDCARGEVVSEAVMDPATVREVIAVIRHQIPDTVLGVYSGLGMKRDAGFRPSWPEPPQTQVLAMSGYSGKSATTLLARNPAFTPAAFLERLNETVGDLVNVTTSSRTGLVEMTSNGVGKAETAFEITANHGISPIQTLAFGDMPTDYDMIRRAGYGVAVANAHPSVLEVCDLVTLSNESDGVAFALECLIPKLTQETE
;
A
#
# COMPACT_ATOMS: atom_id res chain seq x y z
N MET A 1 -34.62 0.29 2.74
CA MET A 1 -34.21 -1.07 2.35
C MET A 1 -33.50 -1.65 3.55
N ILE A 2 -33.77 -2.89 3.94
CA ILE A 2 -32.99 -3.53 5.00
C ILE A 2 -31.64 -3.81 4.33
N GLU A 3 -30.62 -3.03 4.68
CA GLU A 3 -29.24 -3.40 4.36
C GLU A 3 -29.01 -4.77 4.99
N PHE A 4 -28.60 -5.74 4.19
CA PHE A 4 -28.15 -7.02 4.72
C PHE A 4 -26.89 -6.74 5.55
N GLU A 5 -27.03 -6.76 6.87
CA GLU A 5 -25.91 -6.61 7.79
C GLU A 5 -25.36 -8.01 8.12
N GLY A 6 -24.05 -8.22 7.96
CA GLY A 6 -23.34 -9.45 8.29
C GLY A 6 -22.42 -9.28 9.49
N ALA A 7 -22.00 -10.40 10.07
CA ALA A 7 -20.96 -10.41 11.10
C ALA A 7 -20.02 -11.59 10.89
N SER A 8 -18.74 -11.37 11.20
CA SER A 8 -17.69 -12.38 11.06
C SER A 8 -16.81 -12.44 12.30
N VAL A 9 -16.33 -13.63 12.63
CA VAL A 9 -15.26 -13.83 13.61
C VAL A 9 -13.98 -14.23 12.86
N ILE A 10 -12.97 -13.38 12.96
CA ILE A 10 -11.60 -13.67 12.56
C ILE A 10 -10.96 -14.47 13.68
N VAL A 11 -10.81 -15.77 13.46
CA VAL A 11 -10.21 -16.68 14.43
C VAL A 11 -8.71 -16.77 14.17
N THR A 12 -7.93 -16.59 15.22
CA THR A 12 -6.47 -16.70 15.16
C THR A 12 -5.94 -17.69 16.17
N ARG A 13 -4.75 -18.24 15.93
CA ARG A 13 -3.98 -18.98 16.93
C ARG A 13 -2.50 -18.60 16.85
N ARG A 14 -1.77 -18.79 17.94
CA ARG A 14 -0.31 -18.68 17.94
C ARG A 14 0.36 -20.03 17.77
N VAL A 15 1.26 -20.11 16.80
CA VAL A 15 2.15 -21.24 16.59
C VAL A 15 3.58 -20.70 16.62
N ASP A 16 4.30 -21.02 17.70
CA ASP A 16 5.58 -20.43 18.05
C ASP A 16 5.48 -18.88 18.11
N GLU A 17 6.23 -18.15 17.29
CA GLU A 17 6.16 -16.69 17.20
C GLU A 17 5.19 -16.18 16.12
N ALA A 18 4.60 -17.08 15.33
CA ALA A 18 3.71 -16.72 14.22
C ALA A 18 2.23 -16.70 14.65
N LEU A 19 1.49 -15.75 14.06
CA LEU A 19 0.03 -15.69 14.14
C LEU A 19 -0.56 -16.34 12.88
N GLU A 20 -1.43 -17.33 13.06
CA GLU A 20 -2.14 -17.99 11.97
C GLU A 20 -3.65 -17.67 12.04
N PHE A 21 -4.28 -17.56 10.88
CA PHE A 21 -5.70 -17.28 10.70
C PHE A 21 -6.44 -18.54 10.23
N LEU A 22 -7.60 -18.81 10.80
CA LEU A 22 -8.52 -19.84 10.31
C LEU A 22 -9.26 -19.32 9.07
N LEU A 23 -9.18 -20.07 7.99
CA LEU A 23 -9.94 -19.83 6.76
C LEU A 23 -10.77 -21.07 6.43
N LEU A 24 -11.99 -20.83 5.99
CA LEU A 24 -12.91 -21.85 5.52
C LEU A 24 -13.11 -21.68 4.01
N HIS A 25 -13.05 -22.78 3.26
CA HIS A 25 -13.31 -22.79 1.83
C HIS A 25 -14.79 -23.09 1.59
N ARG A 26 -15.47 -22.29 0.75
CA ARG A 26 -16.90 -22.47 0.46
C ARG A 26 -17.14 -23.56 -0.57
N VAL A 27 -18.13 -24.43 -0.32
CA VAL A 27 -18.52 -25.51 -1.23
C VAL A 27 -18.88 -24.96 -2.61
N GLY A 28 -18.30 -25.54 -3.66
CA GLY A 28 -18.61 -25.21 -5.04
C GLY A 28 -17.89 -23.96 -5.59
N TYR A 29 -17.07 -23.29 -4.77
CA TYR A 29 -16.20 -22.21 -5.23
C TYR A 29 -14.86 -22.78 -5.74
N PRO A 30 -14.21 -22.16 -6.74
CA PRO A 30 -12.85 -22.55 -7.12
C PRO A 30 -11.86 -22.16 -6.02
N LYS A 31 -10.98 -23.09 -5.63
CA LYS A 31 -9.96 -22.87 -4.59
C LYS A 31 -8.96 -21.77 -4.94
N ASP A 32 -8.77 -21.55 -6.24
CA ASP A 32 -7.83 -20.58 -6.81
C ASP A 32 -8.54 -19.27 -7.20
N SER A 33 -9.85 -19.16 -6.94
CA SER A 33 -10.65 -17.96 -7.19
C SER A 33 -10.62 -17.03 -5.98
N SER A 34 -10.70 -15.74 -6.25
CA SER A 34 -10.54 -14.71 -5.23
C SER A 34 -11.88 -14.34 -4.58
N ASP A 35 -12.99 -14.28 -5.31
CA ASP A 35 -14.22 -13.71 -4.76
C ASP A 35 -14.98 -14.66 -3.81
N TRP A 36 -14.75 -14.48 -2.50
CA TRP A 36 -15.38 -15.22 -1.39
C TRP A 36 -15.10 -16.73 -1.33
N SER A 37 -14.11 -17.25 -2.07
CA SER A 37 -13.76 -18.68 -2.00
C SER A 37 -13.24 -19.09 -0.63
N TRP A 38 -12.36 -18.28 -0.04
CA TRP A 38 -11.83 -18.45 1.30
C TRP A 38 -12.26 -17.28 2.18
N THR A 39 -12.83 -17.58 3.35
CA THR A 39 -13.34 -16.58 4.27
C THR A 39 -13.02 -16.95 5.72
N PRO A 40 -12.93 -15.96 6.64
CA PRO A 40 -13.13 -16.24 8.05
C PRO A 40 -14.56 -16.73 8.30
N THR A 41 -14.84 -17.23 9.51
CA THR A 41 -16.21 -17.61 9.87
C THR A 41 -17.13 -16.41 9.82
N GLY A 42 -18.32 -16.52 9.23
CA GLY A 42 -19.27 -15.41 9.21
C GLY A 42 -20.35 -15.47 8.15
N GLY A 43 -21.48 -14.83 8.48
CA GLY A 43 -22.67 -14.88 7.66
C GLY A 43 -23.59 -13.69 7.87
N ALA A 44 -24.80 -13.81 7.32
CA ALA A 44 -25.81 -12.77 7.37
C ALA A 44 -26.55 -12.80 8.71
N ARG A 45 -26.87 -11.63 9.25
CA ARG A 45 -27.66 -11.52 10.48
C ARG A 45 -29.10 -11.97 10.26
N GLU A 46 -29.62 -12.72 11.22
CA GLU A 46 -31.04 -13.00 11.31
C GLU A 46 -31.83 -11.77 11.80
N ARG A 47 -33.15 -11.82 11.62
CA ARG A 47 -34.03 -10.72 12.03
C ARG A 47 -34.00 -10.55 13.56
N ASN A 48 -33.67 -9.34 14.01
CA ASN A 48 -33.51 -8.95 15.42
C ASN A 48 -32.28 -9.56 16.12
N GLU A 49 -31.36 -10.17 15.37
CA GLU A 49 -30.10 -10.67 15.89
C GLU A 49 -29.10 -9.51 16.04
N THR A 50 -28.39 -9.42 17.17
CA THR A 50 -27.30 -8.44 17.33
C THR A 50 -26.08 -8.86 16.50
N PRO A 51 -25.21 -7.93 16.06
CA PRO A 51 -24.00 -8.30 15.31
C PRO A 51 -23.12 -9.33 16.03
N LEU A 52 -22.91 -9.17 17.35
CA LEU A 52 -22.11 -10.12 18.12
C LEU A 52 -22.78 -11.50 18.22
N ALA A 53 -24.11 -11.55 18.38
CA ALA A 53 -24.84 -12.81 18.42
C ALA A 53 -24.73 -13.59 17.10
N CYS A 54 -24.85 -12.89 15.97
CA CYS A 54 -24.61 -13.46 14.64
C CYS A 54 -23.18 -14.00 14.52
N ALA A 55 -22.17 -13.19 14.84
CA ALA A 55 -20.78 -13.63 14.79
C ALA A 55 -20.51 -14.91 15.62
N VAL A 56 -21.06 -14.99 16.83
CA VAL A 56 -20.90 -16.18 17.70
C VAL A 56 -21.66 -17.40 17.15
N ARG A 57 -22.85 -17.20 16.57
CA ARG A 57 -23.62 -18.26 15.91
C ARG A 57 -22.86 -18.82 14.72
N GLU A 58 -22.45 -17.97 13.78
CA GLU A 58 -21.71 -18.35 12.57
C GLU A 58 -20.38 -19.03 12.90
N LEU A 59 -19.65 -18.53 13.91
CA LEU A 59 -18.45 -19.20 14.44
C LEU A 59 -18.73 -20.66 14.84
N THR A 60 -19.84 -20.88 15.55
CA THR A 60 -20.21 -22.21 16.05
C THR A 60 -20.70 -23.12 14.93
N GLU A 61 -21.55 -22.59 14.04
CA GLU A 61 -22.16 -23.31 12.93
C GLU A 61 -21.11 -23.72 11.89
N GLU A 62 -20.26 -22.79 11.44
CA GLU A 62 -19.33 -23.04 10.34
C GLU A 62 -18.03 -23.75 10.76
N SER A 63 -17.62 -23.67 12.04
CA SER A 63 -16.33 -24.22 12.50
C SER A 63 -16.39 -25.16 13.70
N GLY A 64 -17.55 -25.29 14.36
CA GLY A 64 -17.72 -26.06 15.58
C GLY A 64 -17.00 -25.47 16.81
N LEU A 65 -16.38 -24.29 16.68
CA LEU A 65 -15.71 -23.61 17.78
C LEU A 65 -16.73 -22.99 18.72
N VAL A 66 -16.51 -23.18 20.01
CA VAL A 66 -17.25 -22.50 21.08
C VAL A 66 -16.32 -21.51 21.74
N ALA A 67 -16.67 -20.23 21.68
CA ALA A 67 -15.86 -19.17 22.28
C ALA A 67 -15.89 -19.27 23.82
N ASP A 68 -14.73 -19.48 24.44
CA ASP A 68 -14.55 -19.49 25.89
C ASP A 68 -14.57 -18.08 26.51
N ARG A 69 -14.41 -17.05 25.66
CA ARG A 69 -14.56 -15.63 25.94
C ARG A 69 -15.32 -14.94 24.81
N ALA A 70 -15.91 -13.78 25.11
CA ALA A 70 -16.59 -13.00 24.08
C ALA A 70 -15.60 -12.54 22.99
N PRO A 71 -15.88 -12.78 21.70
CA PRO A 71 -15.14 -12.16 20.61
C PRO A 71 -15.13 -10.63 20.73
N THR A 72 -14.00 -10.00 20.42
CA THR A 72 -13.82 -8.55 20.57
C THR A 72 -14.01 -7.86 19.22
N LEU A 73 -14.80 -6.79 19.15
CA LEU A 73 -14.97 -6.02 17.91
C LEU A 73 -13.63 -5.36 17.54
N VAL A 74 -13.14 -5.61 16.32
CA VAL A 74 -11.86 -5.08 15.82
C VAL A 74 -12.04 -4.14 14.64
N HIS A 75 -13.07 -4.34 13.82
CA HIS A 75 -13.35 -3.49 12.67
C HIS A 75 -14.85 -3.49 12.35
N SER A 76 -15.33 -2.40 11.77
CA SER A 76 -16.68 -2.29 11.24
C SER A 76 -16.66 -1.46 9.97
N ALA A 77 -17.40 -1.92 8.98
CA ALA A 77 -17.59 -1.25 7.70
C ALA A 77 -19.11 -1.21 7.39
N PRO A 78 -19.57 -0.42 6.42
CA PRO A 78 -20.99 -0.39 6.05
C PRO A 78 -21.54 -1.80 5.80
N GLY A 79 -22.47 -2.23 6.64
CA GLY A 79 -23.10 -3.55 6.56
C GLY A 79 -22.31 -4.73 7.13
N TRP A 80 -21.11 -4.55 7.70
CA TRP A 80 -20.31 -5.65 8.24
C TRP A 80 -19.62 -5.32 9.57
N TYR A 81 -19.64 -6.30 10.48
CA TYR A 81 -18.97 -6.24 11.77
C TYR A 81 -17.96 -7.37 11.91
N PHE A 82 -16.72 -7.05 12.25
CA PHE A 82 -15.64 -8.03 12.39
C PHE A 82 -15.18 -8.12 13.83
N TYR A 83 -15.22 -9.33 14.36
CA TYR A 83 -14.77 -9.66 15.70
C TYR A 83 -13.51 -10.51 15.63
N HIS A 84 -12.68 -10.46 16.66
CA HIS A 84 -11.50 -11.28 16.82
C HIS A 84 -11.68 -12.27 17.98
N LEU A 85 -11.26 -13.50 17.74
CA LEU A 85 -11.11 -14.53 18.77
C LEU A 85 -9.77 -15.26 18.57
N GLU A 86 -8.86 -15.13 19.54
CA GLU A 86 -7.68 -15.98 19.60
C GLU A 86 -7.98 -17.26 20.40
N VAL A 87 -7.69 -18.42 19.81
CA VAL A 87 -7.96 -19.77 20.34
C VAL A 87 -6.67 -20.55 20.64
N ASP A 88 -6.79 -21.60 21.44
CA ASP A 88 -5.66 -22.53 21.69
C ASP A 88 -5.27 -23.28 20.41
N ARG A 89 -3.97 -23.50 20.20
CA ARG A 89 -3.45 -24.20 19.03
C ARG A 89 -3.98 -25.63 18.85
N GLN A 90 -4.44 -26.26 19.93
CA GLN A 90 -5.01 -27.62 19.96
C GLN A 90 -6.53 -27.64 19.73
N CYS A 91 -7.16 -26.50 19.42
CA CYS A 91 -8.58 -26.46 19.12
C CYS A 91 -8.94 -27.40 17.96
N SER A 92 -10.09 -28.09 18.08
CA SER A 92 -10.65 -28.89 17.01
C SER A 92 -11.54 -28.02 16.13
N ILE A 93 -11.37 -28.11 14.81
CA ILE A 93 -12.28 -27.51 13.84
C ILE A 93 -13.19 -28.60 13.28
N GLN A 94 -14.50 -28.32 13.26
CA GLN A 94 -15.52 -29.17 12.66
C GLN A 94 -16.33 -28.29 11.71
N ILE A 95 -16.00 -28.35 10.42
CA ILE A 95 -16.67 -27.53 9.41
C ILE A 95 -18.06 -28.07 9.07
N ASP A 96 -19.01 -27.17 8.80
CA ASP A 96 -20.30 -27.53 8.21
C ASP A 96 -20.10 -27.93 6.75
N LEU A 97 -20.20 -29.22 6.46
CA LEU A 97 -20.02 -29.79 5.12
C LEU A 97 -21.09 -29.38 4.10
N SER A 98 -22.17 -28.72 4.53
CA SER A 98 -23.16 -28.14 3.63
C SER A 98 -22.72 -26.78 3.07
N GLU A 99 -21.86 -26.06 3.79
CA GLU A 99 -21.37 -24.72 3.44
C GLU A 99 -19.88 -24.70 3.07
N HIS A 100 -19.08 -25.54 3.71
CA HIS A 100 -17.63 -25.59 3.58
C HIS A 100 -17.09 -27.01 3.38
N ASP A 101 -16.15 -27.20 2.45
CA ASP A 101 -15.53 -28.51 2.17
C ASP A 101 -14.07 -28.62 2.65
N GLU A 102 -13.46 -27.51 3.06
CA GLU A 102 -12.08 -27.46 3.56
C GLU A 102 -11.88 -26.33 4.56
N TYR A 103 -10.94 -26.51 5.51
CA TYR A 103 -10.41 -25.43 6.32
C TYR A 103 -8.88 -25.42 6.27
N ARG A 104 -8.30 -24.24 6.50
CA ARG A 104 -6.85 -24.04 6.55
C ARG A 104 -6.47 -23.06 7.64
N TRP A 105 -5.31 -23.29 8.25
CA TRP A 105 -4.59 -22.28 9.03
C TRP A 105 -3.50 -21.68 8.15
N SER A 106 -3.49 -20.35 8.04
CA SER A 106 -2.57 -19.65 7.13
C SER A 106 -1.92 -18.45 7.82
N LYS A 107 -0.69 -18.12 7.43
CA LYS A 107 -0.03 -16.87 7.85
C LYS A 107 -0.66 -15.67 7.14
N LEU A 108 -0.37 -14.46 7.63
CA LEU A 108 -0.97 -13.23 7.11
C LEU A 108 -0.81 -13.07 5.58
N ASP A 109 0.40 -13.30 5.06
CA ASP A 109 0.69 -13.20 3.63
C ASP A 109 -0.14 -14.18 2.79
N GLU A 110 -0.20 -15.44 3.19
CA GLU A 110 -1.03 -16.46 2.56
C GLU A 110 -2.52 -16.12 2.68
N THR A 111 -2.96 -15.63 3.84
CA THR A 111 -4.35 -15.23 4.10
C THR A 111 -4.78 -14.10 3.19
N LEU A 112 -4.00 -13.03 3.10
CA LEU A 112 -4.31 -11.87 2.27
C LEU A 112 -4.22 -12.17 0.77
N ALA A 113 -3.51 -13.24 0.38
CA ALA A 113 -3.49 -13.74 -0.99
C ALA A 113 -4.71 -14.60 -1.36
N LEU A 114 -5.32 -15.28 -0.37
CA LEU A 114 -6.47 -16.16 -0.56
C LEU A 114 -7.82 -15.44 -0.43
N VAL A 115 -7.88 -14.42 0.44
CA VAL A 115 -9.11 -13.65 0.72
C VAL A 115 -9.12 -12.40 -0.17
N ASN A 116 -10.21 -12.15 -0.88
CA ASN A 116 -10.32 -11.02 -1.82
C ASN A 116 -11.20 -9.86 -1.37
N PRO A 117 -12.34 -10.04 -0.68
CA PRO A 117 -13.18 -8.91 -0.31
C PRO A 117 -12.37 -7.93 0.54
N ALA A 118 -12.19 -6.69 0.05
CA ALA A 118 -11.30 -5.71 0.66
C ALA A 118 -11.63 -5.46 2.14
N VAL A 119 -12.92 -5.39 2.46
CA VAL A 119 -13.38 -5.23 3.84
C VAL A 119 -12.92 -6.35 4.78
N VAL A 120 -12.81 -7.58 4.27
CA VAL A 120 -12.36 -8.75 5.05
C VAL A 120 -10.85 -8.73 5.22
N THR A 121 -10.10 -8.44 4.14
CA THR A 121 -8.63 -8.33 4.20
C THR A 121 -8.18 -7.17 5.10
N GLU A 122 -8.87 -6.04 5.06
CA GLU A 122 -8.66 -4.91 5.96
C GLU A 122 -8.91 -5.29 7.43
N ALA A 123 -10.02 -5.98 7.71
CA ALA A 123 -10.32 -6.46 9.05
C ALA A 123 -9.26 -7.46 9.56
N MET A 124 -8.72 -8.31 8.66
CA MET A 124 -7.63 -9.24 8.98
C MET A 124 -6.31 -8.51 9.27
N ALA A 125 -5.96 -7.47 8.51
CA ALA A 125 -4.78 -6.65 8.77
C ALA A 125 -4.89 -5.90 10.11
N ILE A 126 -6.07 -5.34 10.42
CA ILE A 126 -6.33 -4.68 11.72
C ILE A 126 -6.27 -5.70 12.87
N THR A 127 -6.82 -6.90 12.67
CA THR A 127 -6.74 -7.99 13.65
C THR A 127 -5.30 -8.41 13.90
N TYR A 128 -4.50 -8.56 12.84
CA TYR A 128 -3.07 -8.85 12.93
C TYR A 128 -2.36 -7.77 13.77
N ALA A 129 -2.64 -6.51 13.49
CA ALA A 129 -2.04 -5.39 14.21
C ALA A 129 -2.38 -5.40 15.70
N ALA A 130 -3.66 -5.61 16.04
CA ALA A 130 -4.11 -5.76 17.44
C ALA A 130 -3.42 -6.95 18.13
N ALA A 131 -3.35 -8.10 17.48
CA ALA A 131 -2.72 -9.30 18.03
C ALA A 131 -1.19 -9.17 18.16
N THR A 132 -0.54 -8.30 17.38
CA THR A 132 0.92 -8.12 17.40
C THR A 132 1.40 -6.88 18.12
N GLY A 133 0.50 -6.13 18.77
CA GLY A 133 0.84 -4.91 19.52
C GLY A 133 1.22 -3.72 18.63
N ARG A 134 0.69 -3.69 17.39
CA ARG A 134 0.87 -2.63 16.38
C ARG A 134 -0.42 -1.86 16.12
N SER A 135 -1.32 -1.86 17.09
CA SER A 135 -2.60 -1.18 16.98
C SER A 135 -2.54 0.24 17.52
N LEU A 136 -3.47 1.09 17.07
CA LEU A 136 -3.58 2.46 17.58
C LEU A 136 -3.88 2.51 19.09
N HIS A 137 -4.56 1.50 19.64
CA HIS A 137 -4.84 1.44 21.07
C HIS A 137 -3.58 1.37 21.94
N ASP A 138 -2.47 0.87 21.38
CA ASP A 138 -1.20 0.70 22.08
C ASP A 138 -0.23 1.87 21.82
N SER A 139 -0.62 2.82 20.95
CA SER A 139 0.26 3.91 20.51
C SER A 139 0.28 5.09 21.48
N THR A 140 1.47 5.66 21.69
CA THR A 140 1.64 6.87 22.48
C THR A 140 1.70 8.09 21.56
N PRO A 141 1.05 9.22 21.88
CA PRO A 141 1.16 10.44 21.08
C PRO A 141 2.60 10.86 20.82
N LEU A 142 2.88 11.22 19.56
CA LEU A 142 4.17 11.73 19.12
C LEU A 142 4.28 13.21 19.48
N THR A 143 5.46 13.60 19.98
CA THR A 143 5.68 14.96 20.51
C THR A 143 6.68 15.79 19.72
N ASP A 144 7.49 15.17 18.86
CA ASP A 144 8.54 15.81 18.05
C ASP A 144 8.52 15.30 16.60
N VAL A 145 7.44 15.63 15.86
CA VAL A 145 7.31 15.31 14.43
C VAL A 145 7.67 16.54 13.62
N GLY A 146 8.80 16.50 12.92
CA GLY A 146 9.29 17.56 12.04
C GLY A 146 8.84 17.40 10.59
N ALA A 147 8.69 16.16 10.11
CA ALA A 147 8.21 15.87 8.75
C ALA A 147 7.26 14.67 8.70
N ILE A 148 6.40 14.66 7.70
CA ILE A 148 5.53 13.52 7.41
C ILE A 148 5.69 13.14 5.93
N LEU A 149 6.05 11.89 5.70
CA LEU A 149 6.29 11.31 4.39
C LEU A 149 5.08 10.48 3.99
N PHE A 150 4.45 10.82 2.86
CA PHE A 150 3.22 10.18 2.41
C PHE A 150 3.42 9.51 1.06
N ASP A 151 3.26 8.20 0.97
CA ASP A 151 2.86 7.61 -0.30
C ASP A 151 1.46 8.13 -0.73
N LEU A 152 1.17 8.09 -2.03
CA LEU A 152 -0.08 8.55 -2.61
C LEU A 152 -1.08 7.43 -2.89
N ASP A 153 -0.77 6.55 -3.84
CA ASP A 153 -1.72 5.61 -4.44
C ASP A 153 -1.94 4.42 -3.53
N GLY A 154 -3.16 4.26 -3.01
CA GLY A 154 -3.43 3.19 -2.03
C GLY A 154 -3.07 3.57 -0.60
N THR A 155 -2.54 4.78 -0.38
CA THR A 155 -2.20 5.31 0.96
C THR A 155 -3.02 6.57 1.28
N LEU A 156 -2.68 7.69 0.65
CA LEU A 156 -3.34 8.99 0.88
C LEU A 156 -4.58 9.16 -0.01
N LEU A 157 -4.52 8.62 -1.23
CA LEU A 157 -5.61 8.64 -2.19
C LEU A 157 -6.44 7.36 -2.10
N ARG A 158 -7.75 7.54 -2.22
CA ARG A 158 -8.70 6.46 -2.44
C ARG A 158 -8.53 5.85 -3.84
N ASN A 159 -9.17 4.72 -4.05
CA ASN A 159 -9.21 3.99 -5.32
C ASN A 159 -9.85 4.81 -6.45
N ASP A 160 -10.76 5.73 -6.11
CA ASP A 160 -11.35 6.71 -7.05
C ASP A 160 -10.39 7.87 -7.40
N GLN A 161 -9.15 7.81 -6.90
CA GLN A 161 -8.09 8.81 -7.07
C GLN A 161 -8.35 10.14 -6.36
N GLY A 162 -9.36 10.21 -5.50
CA GLY A 162 -9.69 11.38 -4.67
C GLY A 162 -9.18 11.27 -3.23
N ALA A 163 -9.30 12.37 -2.49
CA ALA A 163 -9.11 12.42 -1.04
C ALA A 163 -10.40 12.89 -0.35
N SER A 164 -10.59 12.50 0.91
CA SER A 164 -11.78 12.92 1.68
C SER A 164 -11.61 14.34 2.22
N GLU A 165 -12.72 14.96 2.62
CA GLU A 165 -12.68 16.25 3.32
C GLU A 165 -11.91 16.15 4.65
N ARG A 166 -12.02 15.02 5.36
CA ARG A 166 -11.28 14.76 6.59
C ARG A 166 -9.77 14.76 6.33
N THR A 167 -9.33 14.00 5.32
CA THR A 167 -7.92 13.94 4.91
C THR A 167 -7.39 15.32 4.52
N ARG A 168 -8.12 16.08 3.68
CA ARG A 168 -7.78 17.46 3.32
C ARG A 168 -7.61 18.36 4.54
N THR A 169 -8.56 18.30 5.49
CA THR A 169 -8.56 19.12 6.70
C THR A 169 -7.34 18.82 7.57
N VAL A 170 -7.03 17.54 7.77
CA VAL A 170 -5.88 17.12 8.57
C VAL A 170 -4.57 17.55 7.91
N LEU A 171 -4.41 17.39 6.60
CA LEU A 171 -3.21 17.81 5.88
C LEU A 171 -2.99 19.33 5.94
N SER A 172 -4.06 20.12 5.82
CA SER A 172 -3.97 21.57 5.99
C SER A 172 -3.52 21.97 7.40
N ARG A 173 -3.98 21.24 8.44
CA ARG A 173 -3.53 21.46 9.83
C ARG A 173 -2.06 21.06 10.03
N VAL A 174 -1.59 19.99 9.37
CA VAL A 174 -0.17 19.60 9.37
C VAL A 174 0.70 20.74 8.85
N GLU A 175 0.36 21.34 7.70
CA GLU A 175 1.09 22.49 7.16
C GLU A 175 1.04 23.71 8.10
N ALA A 176 -0.14 24.01 8.65
CA ALA A 176 -0.32 25.14 9.58
C ALA A 176 0.49 25.00 10.87
N MET A 177 0.80 23.77 11.29
CA MET A 177 1.67 23.48 12.43
C MET A 177 3.17 23.61 12.11
N GLY A 178 3.53 23.86 10.86
CA GLY A 178 4.93 23.94 10.41
C GLY A 178 5.61 22.57 10.31
N ILE A 179 4.85 21.49 10.33
CA ILE A 179 5.36 20.14 10.05
C ILE A 179 5.54 20.04 8.53
N LEU A 180 6.66 19.50 8.06
CA LEU A 180 6.97 19.39 6.63
C LEU A 180 6.25 18.19 6.00
N PRO A 181 5.18 18.36 5.20
CA PRO A 181 4.66 17.28 4.37
C PRO A 181 5.57 17.04 3.16
N VAL A 182 5.78 15.77 2.81
CA VAL A 182 6.48 15.35 1.58
C VAL A 182 5.69 14.21 0.94
N LEU A 183 5.34 14.34 -0.34
CA LEU A 183 4.77 13.24 -1.11
C LEU A 183 5.89 12.33 -1.61
N VAL A 184 5.70 11.01 -1.57
CA VAL A 184 6.71 10.03 -1.95
C VAL A 184 6.10 8.97 -2.86
N THR A 185 6.23 9.15 -4.17
CA THR A 185 5.43 8.44 -5.18
C THR A 185 6.23 8.01 -6.41
N ALA A 186 5.72 7.00 -7.10
CA ALA A 186 6.18 6.62 -8.44
C ALA A 186 5.66 7.56 -9.55
N ARG A 187 4.63 8.37 -9.26
CA ARG A 187 4.03 9.26 -10.25
C ARG A 187 5.07 10.22 -10.85
N PRO A 188 5.00 10.49 -12.17
CA PRO A 188 5.72 11.60 -12.77
C PRO A 188 5.11 12.95 -12.35
N PRO A 189 5.85 14.07 -12.45
CA PRO A 189 5.38 15.39 -12.02
C PRO A 189 4.00 15.79 -12.58
N LEU A 190 3.74 15.58 -13.88
CA LEU A 190 2.44 15.95 -14.46
C LEU A 190 1.24 15.17 -13.90
N ALA A 191 1.46 14.00 -13.31
CA ALA A 191 0.41 13.21 -12.67
C ALA A 191 0.13 13.65 -11.22
N LEU A 192 0.95 14.57 -10.66
CA LEU A 192 0.73 15.14 -9.34
C LEU A 192 -0.32 16.24 -9.34
N ASP A 193 -0.52 16.95 -10.45
CA ASP A 193 -1.47 18.05 -10.53
C ASP A 193 -2.88 17.67 -10.06
N SER A 194 -3.36 16.47 -10.42
CA SER A 194 -4.64 15.96 -9.94
C SER A 194 -4.57 15.60 -8.45
N ALA A 195 -3.53 14.90 -8.02
CA ALA A 195 -3.35 14.50 -6.62
C ALA A 195 -3.29 15.71 -5.68
N VAL A 196 -2.49 16.73 -6.00
CA VAL A 196 -2.34 17.98 -5.24
C VAL A 196 -3.68 18.71 -5.10
N ARG A 197 -4.47 18.79 -6.18
CA ARG A 197 -5.83 19.34 -6.12
C ARG A 197 -6.75 18.52 -5.23
N GLU A 198 -6.64 17.19 -5.29
CA GLU A 198 -7.47 16.31 -4.48
C GLU A 198 -7.10 16.39 -3.00
N ILE A 199 -5.83 16.49 -2.63
CA ILE A 199 -5.40 16.52 -1.22
C ILE A 199 -5.47 17.92 -0.60
N GLY A 200 -5.52 18.98 -1.43
CA GLY A 200 -5.70 20.36 -0.99
C GLY A 200 -4.44 21.07 -0.49
N ILE A 201 -3.27 20.43 -0.61
CA ILE A 201 -1.95 20.99 -0.26
C ILE A 201 -0.96 20.74 -1.40
N ALA A 202 0.07 21.58 -1.52
CA ALA A 202 1.06 21.52 -2.61
C ALA A 202 2.51 21.37 -2.08
N PRO A 203 2.83 20.22 -1.44
CA PRO A 203 4.12 19.98 -0.80
C PRO A 203 5.26 19.71 -1.80
N LEU A 204 6.48 19.55 -1.31
CA LEU A 204 7.53 18.87 -2.06
C LEU A 204 7.13 17.43 -2.35
N ALA A 205 7.50 16.92 -3.51
CA ALA A 205 7.24 15.56 -3.93
C ALA A 205 8.51 14.87 -4.42
N VAL A 206 8.77 13.69 -3.88
CA VAL A 206 9.64 12.68 -4.47
C VAL A 206 8.84 11.93 -5.53
N CYS A 207 9.22 12.12 -6.78
CA CYS A 207 8.57 11.55 -7.96
C CYS A 207 9.40 10.38 -8.50
N LEU A 208 8.79 9.59 -9.39
CA LEU A 208 9.49 8.57 -10.18
C LEU A 208 10.34 7.61 -9.31
N ASN A 209 9.78 7.16 -8.18
CA ASN A 209 10.43 6.26 -7.21
C ASN A 209 11.79 6.77 -6.69
N GLY A 210 11.89 8.07 -6.41
CA GLY A 210 13.10 8.66 -5.85
C GLY A 210 13.92 9.47 -6.84
N ALA A 211 13.70 9.29 -8.15
CA ALA A 211 14.61 9.84 -9.14
C ALA A 211 14.48 11.35 -9.35
N MET A 212 13.42 11.98 -8.85
CA MET A 212 13.20 13.42 -9.00
C MET A 212 12.55 14.03 -7.76
N VAL A 213 13.01 15.22 -7.37
CA VAL A 213 12.32 16.07 -6.41
C VAL A 213 11.63 17.20 -7.17
N PHE A 214 10.33 17.35 -6.94
CA PHE A 214 9.48 18.34 -7.57
C PHE A 214 8.81 19.23 -6.52
N ASP A 215 8.81 20.53 -6.75
CA ASP A 215 8.07 21.49 -5.93
C ASP A 215 6.67 21.66 -6.54
N CYS A 216 5.65 21.08 -5.89
CA CYS A 216 4.28 21.14 -6.39
C CYS A 216 3.69 22.55 -6.36
N ALA A 217 4.13 23.42 -5.44
CA ALA A 217 3.64 24.78 -5.33
C ALA A 217 4.17 25.67 -6.45
N ARG A 218 5.44 25.46 -6.84
CA ARG A 218 6.13 26.24 -7.88
C ARG A 218 6.03 25.61 -9.26
N GLY A 219 5.70 24.32 -9.33
CA GLY A 219 5.63 23.56 -10.58
C GLY A 219 7.00 23.34 -11.22
N GLU A 220 8.07 23.22 -10.40
CA GLU A 220 9.44 23.13 -10.89
C GLU A 220 10.20 21.92 -10.34
N VAL A 221 11.16 21.43 -11.15
CA VAL A 221 12.08 20.37 -10.73
C VAL A 221 13.14 20.98 -9.83
N VAL A 222 13.25 20.45 -8.61
CA VAL A 222 14.24 20.87 -7.60
C VAL A 222 15.56 20.13 -7.82
N SER A 223 15.49 18.81 -8.02
CA SER A 223 16.66 17.97 -8.30
C SER A 223 16.28 16.71 -9.05
N GLU A 224 17.27 16.10 -9.71
CA GLU A 224 17.13 14.83 -10.42
C GLU A 224 18.34 13.94 -10.16
N ALA A 225 18.08 12.65 -9.96
CA ALA A 225 19.10 11.61 -9.97
C ALA A 225 19.16 11.00 -11.38
N VAL A 226 20.12 11.47 -12.18
CA VAL A 226 20.28 11.04 -13.57
C VAL A 226 21.17 9.81 -13.70
N MET A 227 20.81 8.90 -14.59
CA MET A 227 21.64 7.79 -15.05
C MET A 227 22.65 8.26 -16.11
N ASP A 228 23.81 7.61 -16.15
CA ASP A 228 24.76 7.78 -17.26
C ASP A 228 24.07 7.37 -18.58
N PRO A 229 24.03 8.23 -19.60
CA PRO A 229 23.50 7.88 -20.92
C PRO A 229 24.10 6.61 -21.53
N ALA A 230 25.34 6.26 -21.20
CA ALA A 230 25.95 5.00 -21.62
C ALA A 230 25.24 3.80 -21.00
N THR A 231 25.02 3.80 -19.68
CA THR A 231 24.26 2.79 -18.96
C THR A 231 22.85 2.65 -19.51
N VAL A 232 22.16 3.77 -19.80
CA VAL A 232 20.81 3.74 -20.37
C VAL A 232 20.78 3.04 -21.73
N ARG A 233 21.75 3.33 -22.60
CA ARG A 233 21.86 2.67 -23.91
C ARG A 233 22.17 1.18 -23.77
N GLU A 234 23.03 0.82 -22.83
CA GLU A 234 23.36 -0.57 -22.52
C GLU A 234 22.14 -1.34 -22.04
N VAL A 235 21.41 -0.82 -21.04
CA VAL A 235 20.16 -1.40 -20.53
C VAL A 235 19.14 -1.60 -21.66
N ILE A 236 18.92 -0.58 -22.50
CA ILE A 236 18.02 -0.70 -23.66
C ILE A 236 18.48 -1.82 -24.61
N ALA A 237 19.77 -1.88 -24.93
CA ALA A 237 20.32 -2.88 -25.85
C ALA A 237 20.18 -4.31 -25.28
N VAL A 238 20.47 -4.49 -23.99
CA VAL A 238 20.34 -5.78 -23.29
C VAL A 238 18.88 -6.22 -23.26
N ILE A 239 17.95 -5.34 -22.85
CA ILE A 239 16.50 -5.66 -22.82
C ILE A 239 16.01 -6.03 -24.22
N ARG A 240 16.39 -5.27 -25.26
CA ARG A 240 16.01 -5.56 -26.65
C ARG A 240 16.49 -6.92 -27.13
N HIS A 241 17.67 -7.35 -26.68
CA HIS A 241 18.25 -8.63 -27.07
C HIS A 241 17.65 -9.80 -26.29
N GLN A 242 17.50 -9.66 -24.97
CA GLN A 242 17.15 -10.77 -24.08
C GLN A 242 15.65 -10.88 -23.78
N ILE A 243 14.89 -9.78 -23.92
CA ILE A 243 13.45 -9.71 -23.66
C ILE A 243 12.77 -8.96 -24.82
N PRO A 244 12.69 -9.59 -26.02
CA PRO A 244 12.07 -8.98 -27.19
C PRO A 244 10.62 -8.55 -26.91
N ASP A 245 10.12 -7.63 -27.74
CA ASP A 245 8.77 -7.05 -27.65
C ASP A 245 8.47 -6.18 -26.42
N THR A 246 9.43 -6.02 -25.50
CA THR A 246 9.31 -5.06 -24.39
C THR A 246 9.19 -3.63 -24.93
N VAL A 247 8.14 -2.90 -24.58
CA VAL A 247 8.01 -1.47 -24.93
C VAL A 247 8.62 -0.61 -23.84
N LEU A 248 9.35 0.44 -24.24
CA LEU A 248 10.17 1.25 -23.35
C LEU A 248 9.76 2.73 -23.39
N GLY A 249 9.95 3.40 -22.25
CA GLY A 249 9.90 4.85 -22.10
C GLY A 249 11.08 5.34 -21.26
N VAL A 250 11.47 6.59 -21.41
CA VAL A 250 12.54 7.24 -20.63
C VAL A 250 12.08 8.65 -20.27
N TYR A 251 12.08 8.95 -18.98
CA TYR A 251 11.93 10.30 -18.45
C TYR A 251 13.27 11.03 -18.39
N SER A 252 13.25 12.33 -18.66
CA SER A 252 14.38 13.24 -18.50
C SER A 252 13.86 14.65 -18.28
N GLY A 253 14.08 15.22 -17.09
CA GLY A 253 13.38 16.43 -16.67
C GLY A 253 11.87 16.22 -16.80
N LEU A 254 11.18 17.26 -17.26
CA LEU A 254 9.74 17.20 -17.54
C LEU A 254 9.40 16.55 -18.89
N GLY A 255 10.37 16.02 -19.63
CA GLY A 255 10.17 15.40 -20.94
C GLY A 255 10.16 13.87 -20.88
N MET A 256 9.59 13.26 -21.93
CA MET A 256 9.59 11.80 -22.11
C MET A 256 10.05 11.42 -23.53
N LYS A 257 10.74 10.31 -23.65
CA LYS A 257 11.06 9.63 -24.91
C LYS A 257 10.54 8.21 -24.83
N ARG A 258 9.82 7.72 -25.83
CA ARG A 258 9.24 6.37 -25.75
C ARG A 258 9.07 5.69 -27.08
N ASP A 259 8.94 4.37 -27.04
CA ASP A 259 8.51 3.60 -28.20
C ASP A 259 7.09 3.97 -28.63
N ALA A 260 6.83 3.75 -29.92
CA ALA A 260 5.49 3.86 -30.48
C ALA A 260 4.49 2.87 -29.86
N GLY A 261 4.94 1.79 -29.20
CA GLY A 261 4.07 0.85 -28.49
C GLY A 261 3.84 1.19 -27.00
N PHE A 262 4.67 2.03 -26.40
CA PHE A 262 4.50 2.41 -25.00
C PHE A 262 3.37 3.43 -24.86
N ARG A 263 2.37 3.13 -24.02
CA ARG A 263 1.24 4.02 -23.72
C ARG A 263 1.16 4.21 -22.21
N PRO A 264 1.52 5.39 -21.67
CA PRO A 264 1.34 5.66 -20.26
C PRO A 264 -0.15 5.74 -19.92
N SER A 265 -0.51 5.33 -18.71
CA SER A 265 -1.88 5.44 -18.16
C SER A 265 -2.14 6.80 -17.50
N TRP A 266 -1.20 7.73 -17.63
CA TRP A 266 -1.21 9.06 -17.05
C TRP A 266 -0.97 10.11 -18.15
N PRO A 267 -1.22 11.40 -17.88
CA PRO A 267 -1.00 12.46 -18.86
C PRO A 267 0.44 12.47 -19.40
N GLU A 268 0.58 12.39 -20.73
CA GLU A 268 1.88 12.48 -21.38
C GLU A 268 2.43 13.91 -21.29
N PRO A 269 3.73 14.08 -20.97
CA PRO A 269 4.33 15.40 -21.01
C PRO A 269 4.25 16.06 -22.40
N PRO A 270 4.03 17.39 -22.48
CA PRO A 270 4.00 18.10 -23.75
C PRO A 270 5.26 17.92 -24.60
N GLN A 271 6.43 17.74 -23.98
CA GLN A 271 7.70 17.51 -24.70
C GLN A 271 7.97 16.03 -25.04
N THR A 272 6.93 15.18 -25.06
CA THR A 272 7.10 13.75 -25.37
C THR A 272 7.51 13.52 -26.82
N GLN A 273 8.54 12.69 -27.02
CA GLN A 273 9.01 12.26 -28.33
C GLN A 273 8.78 10.76 -28.50
N VAL A 274 8.15 10.38 -29.62
CA VAL A 274 7.97 8.98 -30.00
C VAL A 274 9.09 8.59 -30.97
N LEU A 275 9.92 7.63 -30.60
CA LEU A 275 11.04 7.13 -31.41
C LEU A 275 11.27 5.64 -31.18
N ALA A 276 12.05 5.00 -32.05
CA ALA A 276 12.56 3.67 -31.77
C ALA A 276 13.62 3.74 -30.67
N MET A 277 13.35 3.16 -29.50
CA MET A 277 14.26 3.31 -28.35
C MET A 277 15.63 2.65 -28.58
N SER A 278 15.75 1.71 -29.52
CA SER A 278 17.06 1.17 -29.96
C SER A 278 18.02 2.25 -30.49
N GLY A 279 17.51 3.38 -30.97
CA GLY A 279 18.29 4.55 -31.39
C GLY A 279 18.40 5.64 -30.33
N TYR A 280 18.15 5.34 -29.06
CA TYR A 280 18.16 6.35 -27.99
C TYR A 280 19.50 7.10 -27.90
N SER A 281 19.42 8.41 -28.04
CA SER A 281 20.56 9.35 -28.03
C SER A 281 20.36 10.49 -27.01
N GLY A 282 19.58 10.24 -25.95
CA GLY A 282 19.37 11.23 -24.89
C GLY A 282 20.66 11.55 -24.12
N LYS A 283 20.73 12.78 -23.62
CA LYS A 283 21.87 13.30 -22.84
C LYS A 283 21.71 13.12 -21.33
N SER A 284 20.50 12.79 -20.89
CA SER A 284 20.11 12.57 -19.49
C SER A 284 18.90 11.63 -19.49
N ALA A 285 18.81 10.81 -18.44
CA ALA A 285 17.67 9.95 -18.17
C ALA A 285 17.52 9.80 -16.67
N THR A 286 16.33 10.06 -16.16
CA THR A 286 16.03 10.01 -14.73
C THR A 286 15.41 8.65 -14.40
N THR A 287 14.56 8.14 -15.30
CA THR A 287 13.87 6.86 -15.12
C THR A 287 13.63 6.21 -16.46
N LEU A 288 13.89 4.91 -16.56
CA LEU A 288 13.52 4.06 -17.69
C LEU A 288 12.30 3.22 -17.29
N LEU A 289 11.32 3.12 -18.18
CA LEU A 289 10.07 2.43 -17.96
C LEU A 289 9.97 1.28 -18.95
N ALA A 290 9.48 0.14 -18.48
CA ALA A 290 9.29 -1.03 -19.31
C ALA A 290 7.91 -1.66 -19.07
N ARG A 291 7.31 -2.17 -20.15
CA ARG A 291 6.13 -3.04 -20.11
C ARG A 291 6.31 -4.18 -21.09
N ASN A 292 5.86 -5.37 -20.71
CA ASN A 292 5.79 -6.50 -21.62
C ASN A 292 4.54 -7.35 -21.29
N PRO A 293 3.51 -7.37 -22.16
CA PRO A 293 2.26 -8.09 -21.90
C PRO A 293 2.41 -9.62 -21.95
N ALA A 294 3.56 -10.15 -22.40
CA ALA A 294 3.82 -11.59 -22.40
C ALA A 294 4.12 -12.16 -20.99
N PHE A 295 4.30 -11.30 -19.99
CA PHE A 295 4.66 -11.68 -18.63
C PHE A 295 3.59 -11.24 -17.63
N THR A 296 3.45 -11.99 -16.55
CA THR A 296 2.80 -11.47 -15.35
C THR A 296 3.68 -10.36 -14.74
N PRO A 297 3.11 -9.41 -13.97
CA PRO A 297 3.88 -8.34 -13.33
C PRO A 297 5.09 -8.85 -12.53
N ALA A 298 4.88 -9.89 -11.71
CA ALA A 298 5.93 -10.47 -10.86
C ALA A 298 7.05 -11.13 -11.70
N ALA A 299 6.67 -11.96 -12.68
CA ALA A 299 7.65 -12.62 -13.55
C ALA A 299 8.44 -11.62 -14.40
N PHE A 300 7.81 -10.51 -14.81
CA PHE A 300 8.49 -9.47 -15.58
C PHE A 300 9.51 -8.70 -14.74
N LEU A 301 9.15 -8.37 -13.49
CA LEU A 301 10.06 -7.72 -12.55
C LEU A 301 11.28 -8.60 -12.28
N GLU A 302 11.07 -9.87 -11.93
CA GLU A 302 12.13 -10.84 -11.67
C GLU A 302 13.04 -10.98 -12.90
N ARG A 303 12.45 -11.17 -14.08
CA ARG A 303 13.22 -11.29 -15.33
C ARG A 303 14.03 -10.04 -15.65
N LEU A 304 13.49 -8.83 -15.45
CA LEU A 304 14.25 -7.59 -15.66
C LEU A 304 15.37 -7.44 -14.64
N ASN A 305 15.12 -7.77 -13.37
CA ASN A 305 16.12 -7.71 -12.33
C ASN A 305 17.30 -8.65 -12.61
N GLU A 306 17.03 -9.89 -13.04
CA GLU A 306 18.08 -10.83 -13.48
C GLU A 306 18.87 -10.33 -14.70
N THR A 307 18.21 -9.56 -15.57
CA THR A 307 18.78 -9.14 -16.86
C THR A 307 19.62 -7.87 -16.75
N VAL A 308 19.17 -6.88 -15.94
CA VAL A 308 19.79 -5.55 -15.87
C VAL A 308 19.98 -5.01 -14.44
N GLY A 309 19.69 -5.78 -13.39
CA GLY A 309 19.77 -5.34 -11.99
C GLY A 309 21.17 -4.92 -11.53
N ASP A 310 22.23 -5.43 -12.18
CA ASP A 310 23.60 -4.97 -11.91
C ASP A 310 23.87 -3.54 -12.42
N LEU A 311 23.09 -3.07 -13.40
CA LEU A 311 23.27 -1.78 -14.07
C LEU A 311 22.39 -0.68 -13.48
N VAL A 312 21.20 -1.03 -13.00
CA VAL A 312 20.15 -0.09 -12.57
C VAL A 312 19.33 -0.69 -11.44
N ASN A 313 18.74 0.17 -10.61
CA ASN A 313 17.76 -0.27 -9.63
C ASN A 313 16.44 -0.61 -10.34
N VAL A 314 15.92 -1.82 -10.15
CA VAL A 314 14.70 -2.32 -10.81
C VAL A 314 13.58 -2.43 -9.80
N THR A 315 12.50 -1.66 -9.98
CA THR A 315 11.38 -1.62 -9.05
C THR A 315 10.04 -1.68 -9.77
N THR A 316 8.97 -1.99 -9.02
CA THR A 316 7.61 -1.78 -9.48
C THR A 316 6.76 -1.23 -8.35
N SER A 317 5.97 -0.21 -8.64
CA SER A 317 4.97 0.33 -7.73
C SER A 317 3.53 0.03 -8.18
N SER A 318 3.33 -0.85 -9.16
CA SER A 318 2.00 -1.08 -9.74
C SER A 318 1.68 -2.55 -9.92
N ARG A 319 0.41 -2.89 -9.71
CA ARG A 319 -0.13 -4.22 -10.06
C ARG A 319 -0.33 -4.40 -11.58
N THR A 320 0.05 -3.41 -12.40
CA THR A 320 -0.23 -3.36 -13.86
C THR A 320 0.91 -3.87 -14.74
N GLY A 321 2.01 -4.35 -14.15
CA GLY A 321 3.18 -4.83 -14.90
C GLY A 321 4.03 -3.72 -15.52
N LEU A 322 3.93 -2.48 -15.02
CA LEU A 322 4.95 -1.45 -15.26
C LEU A 322 6.15 -1.74 -14.36
N VAL A 323 7.34 -1.77 -14.96
CA VAL A 323 8.60 -1.81 -14.23
C VAL A 323 9.34 -0.51 -14.46
N GLU A 324 9.83 0.08 -13.38
CA GLU A 324 10.61 1.31 -13.35
C GLU A 324 12.07 0.99 -13.06
N MET A 325 12.97 1.70 -13.73
CA MET A 325 14.41 1.56 -13.59
C MET A 325 15.05 2.91 -13.34
N THR A 326 15.77 3.03 -12.22
CA THR A 326 16.45 4.26 -11.79
C THR A 326 17.95 3.99 -11.56
N SER A 327 18.74 5.02 -11.27
CA SER A 327 20.15 4.82 -10.91
C SER A 327 20.27 3.94 -9.65
N ASN A 328 21.32 3.13 -9.56
CA ASN A 328 21.61 2.36 -8.34
C ASN A 328 21.73 3.29 -7.12
N GLY A 329 21.12 2.87 -6.01
CA GLY A 329 21.07 3.66 -4.78
C GLY A 329 20.05 4.82 -4.79
N VAL A 330 19.22 4.94 -5.83
CA VAL A 330 18.09 5.88 -5.87
C VAL A 330 16.80 5.13 -5.55
N GLY A 331 16.07 5.64 -4.56
CA GLY A 331 14.80 5.08 -4.12
C GLY A 331 13.95 6.12 -3.39
N LYS A 332 12.70 5.74 -3.11
CA LYS A 332 11.74 6.58 -2.38
C LYS A 332 12.32 7.04 -1.03
N ALA A 333 12.87 6.10 -0.26
CA ALA A 333 13.40 6.37 1.08
C ALA A 333 14.63 7.28 1.03
N GLU A 334 15.61 6.98 0.18
CA GLU A 334 16.86 7.74 0.06
C GLU A 334 16.59 9.21 -0.19
N THR A 335 15.78 9.50 -1.21
CA THR A 335 15.45 10.87 -1.61
C THR A 335 14.57 11.57 -0.58
N ALA A 336 13.59 10.86 0.02
CA ALA A 336 12.74 11.45 1.05
C ALA A 336 13.55 11.88 2.30
N PHE A 337 14.50 11.04 2.75
CA PHE A 337 15.35 11.37 3.90
C PHE A 337 16.45 12.39 3.57
N GLU A 338 16.86 12.52 2.31
CA GLU A 338 17.69 13.64 1.88
C GLU A 338 16.91 14.97 1.99
N ILE A 339 15.64 14.99 1.57
CA ILE A 339 14.77 16.17 1.72
C ILE A 339 14.65 16.56 3.19
N THR A 340 14.32 15.62 4.08
CA THR A 340 14.16 15.94 5.51
C THR A 340 15.47 16.40 6.14
N ALA A 341 16.60 15.76 5.82
CA ALA A 341 17.92 16.16 6.30
C ALA A 341 18.29 17.59 5.85
N ASN A 342 17.97 17.97 4.61
CA ASN A 342 18.19 19.33 4.09
C ASN A 342 17.33 20.38 4.82
N HIS A 343 16.25 19.96 5.48
CA HIS A 343 15.42 20.80 6.35
C HIS A 343 15.84 20.72 7.83
N GLY A 344 16.96 20.06 8.15
CA GLY A 344 17.43 19.88 9.53
C GLY A 344 16.60 18.91 10.36
N ILE A 345 15.79 18.07 9.71
CA ILE A 345 14.90 17.10 10.35
C ILE A 345 15.56 15.72 10.28
N SER A 346 15.81 15.13 11.43
CA SER A 346 16.41 13.80 11.52
C SER A 346 15.37 12.69 11.29
N PRO A 347 15.78 11.47 10.88
CA PRO A 347 14.82 10.36 10.68
C PRO A 347 13.93 10.07 11.90
N ILE A 348 14.44 10.20 13.13
CA ILE A 348 13.64 9.98 14.35
C ILE A 348 12.49 10.99 14.51
N GLN A 349 12.55 12.12 13.82
CA GLN A 349 11.52 13.17 13.81
C GLN A 349 10.56 13.03 12.62
N THR A 350 10.61 11.94 11.86
CA THR A 350 9.73 11.72 10.71
C THR A 350 8.66 10.67 11.00
N LEU A 351 7.45 10.92 10.53
CA LEU A 351 6.37 9.94 10.43
C LEU A 351 6.23 9.53 8.96
N ALA A 352 6.11 8.24 8.65
CA ALA A 352 5.98 7.77 7.27
C ALA A 352 4.73 6.90 7.07
N PHE A 353 4.05 7.08 5.95
CA PHE A 353 2.87 6.30 5.54
C PHE A 353 3.12 5.62 4.20
N GLY A 354 2.74 4.35 4.07
CA GLY A 354 2.77 3.64 2.79
C GLY A 354 2.03 2.32 2.81
N ASP A 355 1.89 1.71 1.62
CA ASP A 355 1.14 0.48 1.42
C ASP A 355 1.91 -0.57 0.61
N MET A 356 2.92 -0.20 -0.19
CA MET A 356 3.61 -1.10 -1.11
C MET A 356 5.04 -1.43 -0.68
N PRO A 357 5.65 -2.53 -1.16
CA PRO A 357 7.05 -2.87 -0.85
C PRO A 357 8.06 -1.77 -1.18
N THR A 358 7.76 -0.90 -2.15
CA THR A 358 8.58 0.29 -2.47
C THR A 358 8.65 1.31 -1.34
N ASP A 359 7.74 1.25 -0.37
CA ASP A 359 7.67 2.13 0.79
C ASP A 359 8.34 1.51 2.03
N TYR A 360 8.76 0.24 1.95
CA TYR A 360 9.31 -0.54 3.05
C TYR A 360 10.46 0.19 3.75
N ASP A 361 11.47 0.64 3.00
CA ASP A 361 12.64 1.30 3.57
C ASP A 361 12.29 2.67 4.16
N MET A 362 11.30 3.35 3.58
CA MET A 362 10.82 4.64 4.09
C MET A 362 10.12 4.46 5.45
N ILE A 363 9.22 3.48 5.53
CA ILE A 363 8.48 3.12 6.75
C ILE A 363 9.45 2.66 7.85
N ARG A 364 10.38 1.77 7.51
CA ARG A 364 11.34 1.19 8.47
C ARG A 364 12.32 2.22 9.03
N ARG A 365 12.72 3.21 8.23
CA ARG A 365 13.75 4.21 8.63
C ARG A 365 13.16 5.41 9.35
N ALA A 366 11.86 5.66 9.20
CA ALA A 366 11.18 6.73 9.91
C ALA A 366 11.22 6.51 11.42
N GLY A 367 11.15 7.60 12.19
CA GLY A 367 10.99 7.53 13.64
C GLY A 367 9.69 6.87 14.07
N TYR A 368 8.68 6.92 13.19
CA TYR A 368 7.46 6.15 13.32
C TYR A 368 6.91 5.80 11.93
N GLY A 369 6.81 4.51 11.62
CA GLY A 369 6.32 3.99 10.35
C GLY A 369 4.90 3.45 10.45
N VAL A 370 4.01 3.89 9.56
CA VAL A 370 2.59 3.53 9.57
C VAL A 370 2.21 2.87 8.23
N ALA A 371 1.55 1.72 8.33
CA ALA A 371 0.93 1.05 7.19
C ALA A 371 -0.59 1.23 7.22
N VAL A 372 -1.22 1.47 6.08
CA VAL A 372 -2.70 1.42 5.94
C VAL A 372 -3.18 -0.04 5.90
N ALA A 373 -4.43 -0.32 6.29
CA ALA A 373 -4.94 -1.69 6.40
C ALA A 373 -4.90 -2.48 5.07
N ASN A 374 -4.97 -1.79 3.93
CA ASN A 374 -4.88 -2.38 2.60
C ASN A 374 -3.42 -2.57 2.10
N ALA A 375 -2.43 -2.35 2.97
CA ALA A 375 -1.02 -2.50 2.63
C ALA A 375 -0.62 -3.95 2.36
N HIS A 376 0.45 -4.09 1.59
CA HIS A 376 1.11 -5.35 1.30
C HIS A 376 1.58 -6.03 2.61
N PRO A 377 1.49 -7.37 2.74
CA PRO A 377 1.87 -8.08 3.96
C PRO A 377 3.27 -7.73 4.47
N SER A 378 4.26 -7.62 3.58
CA SER A 378 5.63 -7.27 3.95
C SER A 378 5.79 -5.90 4.59
N VAL A 379 4.83 -4.99 4.38
CA VAL A 379 4.81 -3.64 4.98
C VAL A 379 4.12 -3.70 6.35
N LEU A 380 2.98 -4.39 6.45
CA LEU A 380 2.27 -4.66 7.71
C LEU A 380 3.16 -5.38 8.73
N GLU A 381 4.08 -6.21 8.26
CA GLU A 381 5.01 -6.97 9.09
C GLU A 381 6.14 -6.14 9.71
N VAL A 382 6.41 -4.92 9.23
CA VAL A 382 7.55 -4.11 9.69
C VAL A 382 7.21 -2.72 10.21
N CYS A 383 6.00 -2.23 9.95
CA CYS A 383 5.56 -0.93 10.47
C CYS A 383 5.42 -0.95 12.00
N ASP A 384 5.49 0.23 12.61
CA ASP A 384 5.19 0.42 14.03
C ASP A 384 3.69 0.38 14.30
N LEU A 385 2.89 0.83 13.31
CA LEU A 385 1.45 0.93 13.42
C LEU A 385 0.73 0.53 12.14
N VAL A 386 -0.34 -0.25 12.26
CA VAL A 386 -1.34 -0.40 11.18
C VAL A 386 -2.55 0.47 11.51
N THR A 387 -2.93 1.33 10.56
CA THR A 387 -4.14 2.17 10.63
C THR A 387 -5.26 1.60 9.74
N LEU A 388 -6.37 2.33 9.58
CA LEU A 388 -7.45 1.95 8.67
C LEU A 388 -6.98 1.95 7.20
N SER A 389 -7.81 1.48 6.28
CA SER A 389 -7.52 1.55 4.85
C SER A 389 -7.53 2.99 4.31
N ASN A 390 -6.96 3.17 3.13
CA ASN A 390 -7.07 4.41 2.38
C ASN A 390 -8.54 4.80 2.09
N GLU A 391 -9.43 3.83 1.88
CA GLU A 391 -10.87 4.05 1.71
C GLU A 391 -11.56 4.56 2.99
N SER A 392 -10.98 4.25 4.15
CA SER A 392 -11.52 4.57 5.48
C SER A 392 -10.73 5.69 6.19
N ASP A 393 -10.08 6.58 5.43
CA ASP A 393 -9.30 7.70 5.96
C ASP A 393 -8.17 7.30 6.92
N GLY A 394 -7.50 6.17 6.66
CA GLY A 394 -6.45 5.62 7.52
C GLY A 394 -5.35 6.61 7.89
N VAL A 395 -4.87 7.40 6.93
CA VAL A 395 -3.85 8.43 7.17
C VAL A 395 -4.39 9.52 8.11
N ALA A 396 -5.57 10.07 7.83
CA ALA A 396 -6.16 11.13 8.65
C ALA A 396 -6.44 10.65 10.07
N PHE A 397 -7.01 9.44 10.21
CA PHE A 397 -7.26 8.82 11.50
C PHE A 397 -5.97 8.63 12.32
N ALA A 398 -4.92 8.08 11.70
CA ALA A 398 -3.63 7.89 12.37
C ALA A 398 -3.03 9.22 12.82
N LEU A 399 -3.06 10.25 11.97
CA LEU A 399 -2.53 11.57 12.30
C LEU A 399 -3.26 12.22 13.48
N GLU A 400 -4.59 12.18 13.48
CA GLU A 400 -5.42 12.71 14.58
C GLU A 400 -5.11 12.03 15.92
N CYS A 401 -4.86 10.71 15.91
CA CYS A 401 -4.51 9.96 17.11
C CYS A 401 -3.06 10.19 17.56
N LEU A 402 -2.10 10.13 16.64
CA LEU A 402 -0.67 10.24 16.93
C LEU A 402 -0.26 11.68 17.24
N ILE A 403 -0.94 12.67 16.69
CA ILE A 403 -0.67 14.09 16.90
C ILE A 403 -1.97 14.76 17.40
N PRO A 404 -2.34 14.61 18.68
CA PRO A 404 -3.62 15.08 19.21
C PRO A 404 -3.90 16.57 18.99
N LYS A 405 -2.85 17.39 18.86
CA LYS A 405 -2.95 18.83 18.52
C LYS A 405 -3.68 19.06 17.19
N LEU A 406 -3.68 18.09 16.27
CA LEU A 406 -4.43 18.17 15.00
C LEU A 406 -5.95 18.10 15.19
N THR A 407 -6.45 17.67 16.35
CA THR A 407 -7.90 17.60 16.64
C THR A 407 -8.42 18.78 17.44
N GLN A 408 -7.53 19.59 18.02
CA GLN A 408 -7.90 20.77 18.79
C GLN A 408 -8.32 21.87 17.80
N GLU A 409 -9.54 22.37 17.92
CA GLU A 409 -9.96 23.57 17.19
C GLU A 409 -9.02 24.72 17.60
N THR A 410 -8.44 25.40 16.62
CA THR A 410 -7.69 26.64 16.85
C THR A 410 -8.62 27.64 17.54
N GLU A 411 -8.38 27.91 18.82
CA GLU A 411 -9.08 28.95 19.59
C GLU A 411 -8.89 30.35 18.99
#